data_AF-A0A1I5AHZ2-F1
#
_entry.id   AF-A0A1I5AHZ2-F1
#
_cell.length_a   1.000
_cell.length_b   1.000
_cell.length_c   1.000
_cell.angle_alpha   90.00
_cell.angle_beta   90.00
_cell.angle_gamma   90.00
#
_symmetry.space_group_name_H-M   'P 1'
#
loop_
_entity.id
_entity.type
_entity.pdbx_description
1 polymer ?
#
loop_
_entity_poly.entity_id
_entity_poly.type
_entity_poly.pdbx_seq_one_letter_code
_entity_poly.pdbx_strand_id
1 'polypeptide(L)'
;CELWGYFLTNDDTGERTLIYTWYVCSRSGQPEQVPPGDGGGGETESCGTGYIQDEYGNCVLATQVIEDKIDDTELDPCTKDLLNKLKNLVNGDITKMLNRFSSPGSIFNINMSTGQVINPNDWAVTKPVKGSTTDINMVFNENYIKGTGNSSRPTDLSVATTMAHEVVHAYLISLLEENKACGDLGICDFPTIYEAYVQQQITKNPNILASEHHELIAKQYVFAIATTIQEFHTGQYTDYPHQDYIDLAWGGLTGTTIFNTDFPNDQSHKNYKTRERILNRINSEKLGLFYKKITPLGTPCKK
;
A
#
# COMPACT_ATOMS: atom_id res chain seq x y z
N CYS A 1 -14.89 -23.47 17.06
CA CYS A 1 -14.85 -22.00 16.96
C CYS A 1 -16.19 -21.55 16.43
N GLU A 2 -16.74 -20.49 17.01
CA GLU A 2 -17.98 -19.85 16.59
C GLU A 2 -17.65 -18.54 15.87
N LEU A 3 -18.34 -18.24 14.76
CA LEU A 3 -18.19 -16.98 14.05
C LEU A 3 -19.15 -15.97 14.66
N TRP A 4 -18.61 -14.89 15.21
CA TRP A 4 -19.33 -13.77 15.80
C TRP A 4 -19.25 -12.57 14.87
N GLY A 5 -20.24 -11.67 14.98
CA GLY A 5 -20.31 -10.46 14.16
C GLY A 5 -20.82 -9.28 14.96
N TYR A 6 -20.24 -8.10 14.71
CA TYR A 6 -20.72 -6.84 15.25
C TYR A 6 -21.60 -6.15 14.22
N PHE A 7 -22.80 -5.75 14.64
CA PHE A 7 -23.78 -5.09 13.79
C PHE A 7 -24.03 -3.68 14.32
N LEU A 8 -23.95 -2.68 13.44
CA LEU A 8 -24.59 -1.41 13.71
C LEU A 8 -26.07 -1.53 13.37
N THR A 9 -26.92 -1.11 14.30
CA THR A 9 -28.36 -1.02 14.05
C THR A 9 -28.66 0.45 13.82
N ASN A 10 -29.33 0.75 12.70
CA ASN A 10 -29.91 2.05 12.48
C ASN A 10 -31.13 2.18 13.41
N ASP A 11 -31.10 3.12 14.36
CA ASP A 11 -32.15 3.25 15.37
C ASP A 11 -33.48 3.76 14.80
N ASP A 12 -33.47 4.41 13.63
CA ASP A 12 -34.68 4.92 12.96
C ASP A 12 -35.37 3.83 12.12
N THR A 13 -34.59 2.96 11.47
CA THR A 13 -35.10 1.97 10.51
C THR A 13 -35.08 0.54 11.03
N GLY A 14 -34.33 0.26 12.10
CA GLY A 14 -34.04 -1.08 12.60
C GLY A 14 -33.12 -1.90 11.69
N GLU A 15 -32.59 -1.30 10.62
CA GLU A 15 -31.72 -1.98 9.67
C GLU A 15 -30.36 -2.30 10.31
N ARG A 16 -29.89 -3.53 10.15
CA ARG A 16 -28.62 -3.99 10.71
C ARG A 16 -27.56 -4.11 9.62
N THR A 17 -26.48 -3.36 9.77
CA THR A 17 -25.29 -3.46 8.91
C THR A 17 -24.21 -4.23 9.64
N LEU A 18 -23.78 -5.36 9.08
CA LEU A 18 -22.65 -6.11 9.58
C LEU A 18 -21.37 -5.31 9.33
N ILE A 19 -20.63 -4.98 10.39
CA ILE A 19 -19.42 -4.15 10.29
C ILE A 19 -18.18 -5.01 10.23
N TYR A 20 -18.08 -6.03 11.08
CA TYR A 20 -17.00 -7.01 11.04
C TYR A 20 -17.39 -8.31 11.73
N THR A 21 -16.61 -9.36 11.45
CA THR A 21 -16.74 -10.67 12.07
C THR A 21 -15.43 -11.13 12.70
N TRP A 22 -15.50 -12.01 13.70
CA TRP A 22 -14.34 -12.65 14.31
C TRP A 22 -14.69 -14.07 14.77
N TYR A 23 -13.69 -14.94 14.88
CA TYR A 23 -13.87 -16.29 15.39
C TYR A 23 -13.56 -16.36 16.88
N VAL A 24 -14.51 -16.86 17.67
CA VAL A 24 -14.29 -17.23 19.08
C VAL A 24 -14.06 -18.73 19.15
N CYS A 25 -12.84 -19.12 19.47
CA CYS A 25 -12.46 -20.53 19.60
C CYS A 25 -12.40 -20.94 21.07
N SER A 26 -13.39 -21.69 21.56
CA SER A 26 -13.28 -22.38 22.84
C SER A 26 -12.25 -23.50 22.72
N ARG A 27 -11.04 -23.28 23.25
CA ARG A 27 -10.11 -24.35 23.64
C ARG A 27 -10.20 -24.53 25.15
N SER A 28 -10.30 -25.76 25.61
CA SER A 28 -10.28 -26.11 27.04
C SER A 28 -9.00 -25.56 27.70
N GLY A 29 -9.13 -24.53 28.55
CA GLY A 29 -8.05 -24.04 29.41
C GLY A 29 -7.65 -22.57 29.27
N GLN A 30 -8.36 -21.73 28.53
CA GLN A 30 -8.20 -20.27 28.57
C GLN A 30 -9.35 -19.64 29.36
N PRO A 31 -9.13 -18.54 30.11
CA PRO A 31 -10.22 -17.84 30.80
C PRO A 31 -11.26 -17.38 29.77
N GLU A 32 -12.53 -17.60 30.13
CA GLU A 32 -13.70 -17.17 29.37
C GLU A 32 -13.57 -15.67 29.06
N GLN A 33 -13.41 -15.32 27.78
CA GLN A 33 -13.43 -13.92 27.36
C GLN A 33 -14.88 -13.46 27.42
N VAL A 34 -15.23 -12.81 28.53
CA VAL A 34 -16.52 -12.16 28.73
C VAL A 34 -16.68 -11.08 27.66
N PRO A 35 -17.88 -10.94 27.04
CA PRO A 35 -18.19 -9.79 26.19
C PRO A 35 -17.86 -8.49 26.92
N PRO A 36 -17.44 -7.43 26.22
CA PRO A 36 -17.34 -6.10 26.81
C PRO A 36 -18.67 -5.80 27.50
N GLY A 37 -18.63 -5.55 28.81
CA GLY A 37 -19.83 -5.38 29.62
C GLY A 37 -20.71 -4.26 29.06
N ASP A 38 -22.02 -4.47 29.08
CA ASP A 38 -23.05 -3.49 28.73
C ASP A 38 -22.87 -2.23 29.59
N GLY A 39 -22.06 -1.29 29.10
CA GLY A 39 -21.86 0.03 29.66
C GLY A 39 -23.14 0.82 29.53
N GLY A 40 -23.73 1.17 30.67
CA GLY A 40 -25.03 1.82 30.79
C GLY A 40 -25.21 3.06 29.92
N GLY A 41 -26.41 3.19 29.38
CA GLY A 41 -26.85 4.27 28.51
C GLY A 41 -26.70 5.66 29.11
N GLY A 42 -25.93 6.49 28.43
CA GLY A 42 -26.19 7.91 28.28
C GLY A 42 -26.54 8.16 26.81
N GLU A 43 -27.47 9.07 26.54
CA GLU A 43 -27.83 9.49 25.18
C GLU A 43 -26.55 9.81 24.38
N THR A 44 -26.24 8.99 23.37
CA THR A 44 -25.14 9.28 22.45
C THR A 44 -25.55 10.48 21.60
N GLU A 45 -24.99 11.65 21.89
CA GLU A 45 -25.01 12.77 20.94
C GLU A 45 -24.46 12.24 19.61
N SER A 46 -25.32 12.17 18.60
CA SER A 46 -24.94 11.74 17.25
C SER A 46 -23.94 12.74 16.69
N CYS A 47 -22.68 12.31 16.59
CA CYS A 47 -21.69 13.06 15.83
C CYS A 47 -22.14 13.11 14.37
N GLY A 48 -22.26 14.32 13.81
CA GLY A 48 -22.73 14.53 12.45
C GLY A 48 -21.94 13.75 11.40
N THR A 49 -22.49 13.64 10.19
CA THR A 49 -21.91 12.85 9.09
C THR A 49 -20.42 13.12 8.90
N GLY A 50 -19.59 12.07 9.05
CA GLY A 50 -18.12 12.15 8.93
C GLY A 50 -17.35 12.20 10.26
N TYR A 51 -18.03 12.14 11.40
CA TYR A 51 -17.43 12.16 12.74
C TYR A 51 -17.87 10.94 13.56
N ILE A 52 -17.01 10.44 14.44
CA ILE A 52 -17.33 9.40 15.43
C ILE A 52 -16.90 9.87 16.83
N GLN A 53 -17.49 9.29 17.89
CA GLN A 53 -17.04 9.56 19.27
C GLN A 53 -15.75 8.78 19.56
N ASP A 54 -14.74 9.45 20.12
CA ASP A 54 -13.55 8.79 20.69
C ASP A 54 -13.86 8.13 22.06
N GLU A 55 -12.85 7.48 22.65
CA GLU A 55 -12.95 6.84 23.97
C GLU A 55 -13.25 7.81 25.14
N TYR A 56 -13.20 9.12 24.90
CA TYR A 56 -13.51 10.19 25.84
C TYR A 56 -14.83 10.90 25.53
N GLY A 57 -15.57 10.46 24.51
CA GLY A 57 -16.86 11.02 24.10
C GLY A 57 -16.77 12.27 23.22
N ASN A 58 -15.59 12.62 22.68
CA ASN A 58 -15.45 13.75 21.76
C ASN A 58 -15.82 13.34 20.34
N CYS A 59 -16.54 14.20 19.61
CA CYS A 59 -16.72 14.02 18.17
C CYS A 59 -15.45 14.40 17.41
N VAL A 60 -14.80 13.41 16.82
CA VAL A 60 -13.59 13.53 16.02
C VAL A 60 -13.85 13.00 14.63
N LEU A 61 -13.12 13.51 13.63
CA LEU A 61 -13.28 13.06 12.25
C LEU A 61 -13.13 11.54 12.21
N ALA A 62 -14.00 10.83 11.49
CA ALA A 62 -13.91 9.37 11.38
C ALA A 62 -12.52 8.93 10.86
N THR A 63 -11.86 9.78 10.06
CA THR A 63 -10.49 9.58 9.58
C THR A 63 -9.40 9.74 10.65
N GLN A 64 -9.69 10.36 11.79
CA GLN A 64 -8.75 10.55 12.91
C GLN A 64 -8.88 9.46 14.00
N VAL A 65 -10.00 8.73 14.04
CA VAL A 65 -10.32 7.72 15.09
C VAL A 65 -10.13 6.29 14.60
N ILE A 66 -10.00 6.10 13.29
CA ILE A 66 -9.30 4.93 12.81
C ILE A 66 -7.93 4.97 13.49
N GLU A 67 -7.59 3.97 14.31
CA GLU A 67 -6.21 3.77 14.77
C GLU A 67 -5.36 3.58 13.51
N ASP A 68 -4.89 4.68 12.93
CA ASP A 68 -4.13 4.67 11.71
C ASP A 68 -2.77 4.09 12.07
N LYS A 69 -2.58 2.79 11.83
CA LYS A 69 -1.27 2.15 11.98
C LYS A 69 -0.32 2.56 10.86
N ILE A 70 -0.69 3.55 10.05
CA ILE A 70 0.17 4.22 9.10
C ILE A 70 0.67 5.52 9.73
N ASP A 71 1.87 5.48 10.31
CA ASP A 71 2.58 6.68 10.74
C ASP A 71 3.17 7.37 9.50
N ASP A 72 2.64 8.55 9.19
CA ASP A 72 3.08 9.41 8.07
C ASP A 72 3.60 10.77 8.55
N THR A 73 4.00 10.86 9.83
CA THR A 73 4.44 12.12 10.45
C THR A 73 5.75 12.65 9.86
N GLU A 74 6.57 11.77 9.29
CA GLU A 74 7.85 12.09 8.65
C GLU A 74 7.76 12.27 7.11
N LEU A 75 6.56 12.31 6.55
CA LEU A 75 6.35 12.68 5.13
C LEU A 75 6.32 14.20 4.94
N ASP A 76 6.82 14.68 3.80
CA ASP A 76 6.62 16.08 3.43
C ASP A 76 5.13 16.35 3.11
N PRO A 77 4.66 17.61 3.24
CA PRO A 77 3.24 17.93 3.06
C PRO A 77 2.65 17.44 1.73
N CYS A 78 3.42 17.51 0.63
CA CYS A 78 2.91 17.03 -0.65
C CYS A 78 2.71 15.51 -0.64
N THR A 79 3.70 14.74 -0.20
CA THR A 79 3.61 13.27 -0.17
C THR A 79 2.51 12.81 0.80
N LYS A 80 2.30 13.55 1.90
CA LYS A 80 1.20 13.30 2.85
C LYS A 80 -0.17 13.53 2.23
N ASP A 81 -0.35 14.61 1.46
CA ASP A 81 -1.60 14.88 0.73
C ASP A 81 -1.89 13.77 -0.31
N LEU A 82 -0.86 13.21 -0.94
CA LEU A 82 -1.00 12.09 -1.86
C LEU A 82 -1.45 10.82 -1.14
N LEU A 83 -0.83 10.49 0.00
CA LEU A 83 -1.24 9.37 0.84
C LEU A 83 -2.70 9.51 1.27
N ASN A 84 -3.10 10.70 1.73
CA ASN A 84 -4.48 10.96 2.13
C ASN A 84 -5.47 10.76 0.97
N LYS A 85 -5.11 11.18 -0.26
CA LYS A 85 -5.94 10.90 -1.44
C LYS A 85 -6.03 9.41 -1.74
N LEU A 86 -4.91 8.68 -1.68
CA LEU A 86 -4.86 7.24 -1.92
C LEU A 86 -5.69 6.45 -0.89
N LYS A 87 -5.59 6.80 0.40
CA LYS A 87 -6.39 6.21 1.49
C LYS A 87 -7.90 6.37 1.28
N ASN A 88 -8.33 7.46 0.63
CA ASN A 88 -9.73 7.80 0.41
C ASN A 88 -10.28 7.32 -0.93
N LEU A 89 -9.51 6.59 -1.74
CA LEU A 89 -10.05 5.94 -2.93
C LEU A 89 -11.05 4.86 -2.49
N VAL A 90 -12.14 4.71 -3.25
CA VAL A 90 -13.22 3.79 -2.88
C VAL A 90 -13.02 2.42 -3.54
N ASN A 91 -12.30 2.41 -4.66
CA ASN A 91 -12.10 1.23 -5.48
C ASN A 91 -10.60 0.95 -5.63
N GLY A 92 -10.25 -0.28 -6.04
CA GLY A 92 -8.86 -0.71 -6.23
C GLY A 92 -8.28 -1.58 -5.13
N ASP A 93 -7.46 -2.55 -5.53
CA ASP A 93 -6.88 -3.53 -4.61
C ASP A 93 -5.80 -2.92 -3.71
N ILE A 94 -5.13 -1.83 -4.13
CA ILE A 94 -4.15 -1.13 -3.30
C ILE A 94 -4.81 -0.46 -2.10
N THR A 95 -6.01 0.10 -2.27
CA THR A 95 -6.82 0.61 -1.16
C THR A 95 -7.15 -0.50 -0.16
N LYS A 96 -7.51 -1.69 -0.65
CA LYS A 96 -7.74 -2.86 0.22
C LYS A 96 -6.46 -3.31 0.93
N MET A 97 -5.30 -3.20 0.28
CA MET A 97 -4.01 -3.46 0.93
C MET A 97 -3.69 -2.42 2.00
N LEU A 98 -3.97 -1.13 1.77
CA LEU A 98 -3.85 -0.08 2.78
C LEU A 98 -4.76 -0.35 3.98
N ASN A 99 -5.98 -0.86 3.74
CA ASN A 99 -6.91 -1.24 4.81
C ASN A 99 -6.35 -2.33 5.72
N ARG A 100 -5.40 -3.16 5.27
CA ARG A 100 -4.70 -4.10 6.16
C ARG A 100 -3.94 -3.39 7.27
N PHE A 101 -3.52 -2.15 7.06
CA PHE A 101 -2.73 -1.34 8.00
C PHE A 101 -3.55 -0.20 8.63
N SER A 102 -4.80 0.00 8.21
CA SER A 102 -5.67 1.02 8.78
C SER A 102 -6.97 0.47 9.36
N SER A 103 -7.30 -0.83 9.19
CA SER A 103 -8.52 -1.37 9.78
C SER A 103 -8.36 -1.57 11.30
N PRO A 104 -9.43 -1.35 12.10
CA PRO A 104 -9.45 -1.71 13.51
C PRO A 104 -9.02 -3.16 13.73
N GLY A 105 -8.13 -3.38 14.70
CA GLY A 105 -7.54 -4.70 14.96
C GLY A 105 -6.39 -5.08 14.02
N SER A 106 -5.94 -4.18 13.14
CA SER A 106 -4.69 -4.37 12.42
C SER A 106 -3.53 -4.51 13.41
N ILE A 107 -2.78 -5.61 13.25
CA ILE A 107 -1.58 -5.87 14.04
C ILE A 107 -0.32 -5.31 13.39
N PHE A 108 -0.39 -4.92 12.11
CA PHE A 108 0.77 -4.44 11.34
C PHE A 108 0.79 -2.92 11.29
N ASN A 109 1.96 -2.32 11.53
CA ASN A 109 2.19 -0.89 11.44
C ASN A 109 3.07 -0.58 10.22
N ILE A 110 2.76 0.50 9.49
CA ILE A 110 3.62 1.08 8.46
C ILE A 110 4.13 2.42 8.95
N ASN A 111 5.44 2.60 8.99
CA ASN A 111 6.06 3.91 9.18
C ASN A 111 6.54 4.43 7.81
N MET A 112 5.91 5.49 7.33
CA MET A 112 6.23 6.16 6.07
C MET A 112 7.03 7.43 6.33
N SER A 113 8.20 7.54 5.72
CA SER A 113 9.07 8.72 5.87
C SER A 113 9.74 9.14 4.57
N THR A 114 10.13 10.41 4.49
CA THR A 114 11.02 10.91 3.44
C THR A 114 12.44 11.02 3.99
N GLY A 115 13.41 10.37 3.34
CA GLY A 115 14.78 10.34 3.84
C GLY A 115 15.80 9.78 2.85
N GLN A 116 17.02 9.58 3.33
CA GLN A 116 18.08 8.98 2.53
C GLN A 116 17.91 7.45 2.46
N VAL A 117 18.05 6.89 1.26
CA VAL A 117 18.07 5.44 1.01
C VAL A 117 19.49 4.97 0.71
N ILE A 118 19.76 3.68 0.91
CA ILE A 118 21.12 3.12 0.77
C ILE A 118 21.63 3.24 -0.68
N ASN A 119 20.78 2.89 -1.64
CA ASN A 119 21.09 3.05 -3.06
C ASN A 119 20.40 4.32 -3.57
N PRO A 120 21.15 5.37 -3.95
CA PRO A 120 20.57 6.65 -4.36
C PRO A 120 19.73 6.56 -5.64
N ASN A 121 19.81 5.45 -6.38
CA ASN A 121 18.99 5.22 -7.57
C ASN A 121 17.58 4.70 -7.24
N ASP A 122 17.37 4.16 -6.04
CA ASP A 122 16.06 3.68 -5.59
C ASP A 122 15.19 4.88 -5.21
N TRP A 123 13.92 4.87 -5.62
CA TRP A 123 13.02 5.99 -5.38
C TRP A 123 12.31 5.88 -4.04
N ALA A 124 12.14 4.65 -3.58
CA ALA A 124 11.73 4.31 -2.24
C ALA A 124 12.27 2.91 -1.89
N VAL A 125 12.21 2.57 -0.60
CA VAL A 125 12.54 1.23 -0.11
C VAL A 125 11.56 0.86 0.99
N THR A 126 10.96 -0.33 0.87
CA THR A 126 10.15 -0.94 1.93
C THR A 126 10.86 -2.14 2.56
N LYS A 127 10.89 -2.19 3.89
CA LYS A 127 11.54 -3.28 4.64
C LYS A 127 10.89 -3.50 6.01
N PRO A 128 10.94 -4.72 6.56
CA PRO A 128 10.56 -4.94 7.96
C PRO A 128 11.49 -4.19 8.91
N VAL A 129 10.97 -3.73 10.05
CA VAL A 129 11.75 -3.14 11.13
C VAL A 129 12.54 -4.25 11.84
N LYS A 130 13.84 -4.03 12.05
CA LYS A 130 14.70 -5.01 12.70
C LYS A 130 14.22 -5.26 14.14
N GLY A 131 13.89 -6.52 14.45
CA GLY A 131 13.43 -6.92 15.78
C GLY A 131 11.92 -6.79 15.99
N SER A 132 11.17 -6.38 14.97
CA SER A 132 9.71 -6.40 14.95
C SER A 132 9.20 -7.41 13.93
N THR A 133 8.07 -8.04 14.22
CA THR A 133 7.33 -8.92 13.28
C THR A 133 6.13 -8.22 12.67
N THR A 134 5.82 -7.01 13.12
CA THR A 134 4.59 -6.28 12.77
C THR A 134 4.86 -4.92 12.16
N ASP A 135 6.05 -4.36 12.36
CA ASP A 135 6.36 -3.00 11.91
C ASP A 135 7.16 -3.04 10.60
N ILE A 136 6.72 -2.23 9.65
CA ILE A 136 7.28 -2.12 8.31
C ILE A 136 7.65 -0.65 8.07
N ASN A 137 8.88 -0.40 7.62
CA ASN A 137 9.33 0.93 7.23
C ASN A 137 9.30 1.09 5.73
N MET A 138 8.71 2.18 5.26
CA MET A 138 8.69 2.63 3.88
C MET A 138 9.38 4.00 3.82
N VAL A 139 10.52 4.07 3.14
CA VAL A 139 11.32 5.29 3.05
C VAL A 139 11.34 5.78 1.62
N PHE A 140 10.75 6.93 1.35
CA PHE A 140 10.83 7.62 0.07
C PHE A 140 12.13 8.41 -0.02
N ASN A 141 12.87 8.24 -1.11
CA ASN A 141 14.16 8.91 -1.31
C ASN A 141 13.95 10.43 -1.40
N GLU A 142 14.54 11.14 -0.46
CA GLU A 142 14.45 12.60 -0.35
C GLU A 142 14.90 13.33 -1.63
N ASN A 143 15.96 12.85 -2.29
CA ASN A 143 16.44 13.46 -3.53
C ASN A 143 15.44 13.28 -4.67
N TYR A 144 14.74 12.14 -4.70
CA TYR A 144 13.66 11.92 -5.64
C TYR A 144 12.47 12.84 -5.34
N ILE A 145 11.96 12.84 -4.11
CA ILE A 145 10.80 13.63 -3.68
C ILE A 145 11.02 15.15 -3.86
N LYS A 146 12.24 15.63 -3.59
CA LYS A 146 12.62 17.04 -3.76
C LYS A 146 13.03 17.40 -5.19
N GLY A 147 13.19 16.41 -6.08
CA GLY A 147 13.72 16.62 -7.43
C GLY A 147 15.14 17.19 -7.41
N THR A 148 15.98 16.78 -6.45
CA THR A 148 17.36 17.27 -6.32
C THR A 148 18.13 17.05 -7.62
N GLY A 149 18.72 18.12 -8.16
CA GLY A 149 19.44 18.08 -9.44
C GLY A 149 18.54 18.19 -10.69
N ASN A 150 17.21 18.28 -10.53
CA ASN A 150 16.27 18.48 -11.62
C ASN A 150 15.65 19.88 -11.59
N SER A 151 15.15 20.34 -12.73
CA SER A 151 14.45 21.64 -12.84
C SER A 151 13.07 21.63 -12.17
N SER A 152 12.46 20.46 -11.97
CA SER A 152 11.16 20.28 -11.33
C SER A 152 11.15 19.09 -10.35
N ARG A 153 10.15 19.07 -9.46
CA ARG A 153 9.83 17.92 -8.62
C ARG A 153 9.13 16.83 -9.46
N PRO A 154 9.14 15.57 -9.01
CA PRO A 154 8.28 14.55 -9.61
C PRO A 154 6.82 14.96 -9.52
N THR A 155 6.01 14.45 -10.45
CA THR A 155 4.56 14.63 -10.44
C THR A 155 3.91 13.88 -9.29
N ASP A 156 2.73 14.34 -8.89
CA ASP A 156 1.82 13.60 -8.00
C ASP A 156 1.60 12.16 -8.45
N LEU A 157 1.39 11.92 -9.75
CA LEU A 157 1.29 10.59 -10.34
C LEU A 157 2.56 9.75 -10.18
N SER A 158 3.74 10.35 -10.36
CA SER A 158 5.02 9.66 -10.13
C SER A 158 5.11 9.17 -8.69
N VAL A 159 4.85 10.06 -7.73
CA VAL A 159 4.97 9.76 -6.30
C VAL A 159 3.88 8.79 -5.84
N ALA A 160 2.63 8.96 -6.31
CA ALA A 160 1.53 8.04 -6.03
C ALA A 160 1.80 6.64 -6.60
N THR A 161 2.40 6.54 -7.78
CA THR A 161 2.83 5.26 -8.37
C THR A 161 3.91 4.59 -7.51
N THR A 162 4.92 5.34 -7.07
CA THR A 162 5.93 4.82 -6.15
C THR A 162 5.28 4.34 -4.85
N MET A 163 4.40 5.14 -4.26
CA MET A 163 3.71 4.77 -3.01
C MET A 163 2.86 3.52 -3.16
N ALA A 164 2.07 3.40 -4.24
CA ALA A 164 1.28 2.21 -4.52
C ALA A 164 2.17 0.95 -4.68
N HIS A 165 3.33 1.08 -5.34
CA HIS A 165 4.29 -0.01 -5.46
C HIS A 165 4.85 -0.46 -4.10
N GLU A 166 5.24 0.50 -3.26
CA GLU A 166 5.76 0.22 -1.93
C GLU A 166 4.68 -0.36 -0.99
N VAL A 167 3.42 0.03 -1.13
CA VAL A 167 2.30 -0.57 -0.40
C VAL A 167 2.15 -2.06 -0.75
N VAL A 168 2.34 -2.44 -2.02
CA VAL A 168 2.35 -3.86 -2.39
C VAL A 168 3.51 -4.57 -1.68
N HIS A 169 4.71 -3.99 -1.64
CA HIS A 169 5.81 -4.57 -0.87
C HIS A 169 5.46 -4.75 0.61
N ALA A 170 4.88 -3.74 1.26
CA ALA A 170 4.46 -3.83 2.66
C ALA A 170 3.41 -4.94 2.86
N TYR A 171 2.43 -5.04 1.96
CA TYR A 171 1.43 -6.10 1.97
C TYR A 171 2.08 -7.49 1.90
N LEU A 172 2.98 -7.72 0.94
CA LEU A 172 3.67 -9.01 0.78
C LEU A 172 4.54 -9.36 1.99
N ILE A 173 5.22 -8.36 2.59
CA ILE A 173 5.97 -8.55 3.84
C ILE A 173 5.03 -8.97 4.97
N SER A 174 3.89 -8.31 5.12
CA SER A 174 2.94 -8.63 6.18
C SER A 174 2.32 -10.02 6.05
N LEU A 175 2.06 -10.50 4.82
CA LEU A 175 1.61 -11.88 4.59
C LEU A 175 2.70 -12.88 4.98
N LEU A 176 3.95 -12.57 4.66
CA LEU A 176 5.08 -13.42 4.98
C LEU A 176 5.34 -13.49 6.50
N GLU A 177 5.25 -12.38 7.23
CA GLU A 177 5.40 -12.39 8.69
C GLU A 177 4.24 -13.11 9.40
N GLU A 178 3.00 -12.94 8.92
CA GLU A 178 1.85 -13.69 9.42
C GLU A 178 2.04 -15.21 9.22
N ASN A 179 2.60 -15.61 8.06
CA ASN A 179 2.93 -17.01 7.79
C ASN A 179 3.90 -17.59 8.84
N LYS A 180 4.96 -16.85 9.15
CA LYS A 180 5.97 -17.26 10.14
C LYS A 180 5.36 -17.41 11.53
N ALA A 181 4.41 -16.56 11.88
CA ALA A 181 3.74 -16.58 13.19
C ALA A 181 2.77 -17.76 13.33
N CYS A 182 2.07 -18.14 12.25
CA CYS A 182 1.07 -19.21 12.26
C CYS A 182 1.67 -20.63 12.13
N GLY A 183 2.88 -20.77 11.57
CA GLY A 183 3.48 -22.07 11.25
C GLY A 183 2.71 -22.86 10.18
N ASP A 184 3.05 -24.14 10.00
CA ASP A 184 2.46 -25.05 8.99
C ASP A 184 0.93 -25.28 9.12
N LEU A 185 0.28 -24.73 10.15
CA LEU A 185 -1.11 -25.00 10.50
C LEU A 185 -2.12 -23.98 9.96
N GLY A 186 -1.70 -22.93 9.22
CA GLY A 186 -2.68 -21.90 8.89
C GLY A 186 -2.32 -20.78 7.93
N ILE A 187 -1.59 -21.01 6.83
CA ILE A 187 -1.73 -20.14 5.66
C ILE A 187 -2.17 -20.91 4.42
N CYS A 188 -3.36 -20.52 3.97
CA CYS A 188 -4.03 -20.86 2.74
C CYS A 188 -3.50 -19.93 1.62
N ASP A 189 -2.80 -20.52 0.65
CA ASP A 189 -2.43 -19.92 -0.64
C ASP A 189 -1.30 -18.85 -0.62
N PHE A 190 -0.05 -19.27 -0.40
CA PHE A 190 1.13 -18.43 -0.67
C PHE A 190 2.44 -19.17 -1.04
N PRO A 191 2.46 -20.12 -2.00
CA PRO A 191 3.63 -20.97 -2.21
C PRO A 191 4.88 -20.21 -2.66
N THR A 192 4.76 -19.27 -3.62
CA THR A 192 5.92 -18.69 -4.31
C THR A 192 6.76 -17.75 -3.43
N ILE A 193 6.14 -16.84 -2.67
CA ILE A 193 6.90 -15.92 -1.80
C ILE A 193 7.46 -16.65 -0.57
N TYR A 194 6.77 -17.68 -0.08
CA TYR A 194 7.31 -18.50 1.00
C TYR A 194 8.54 -19.29 0.54
N GLU A 195 8.48 -19.92 -0.64
CA GLU A 195 9.64 -20.59 -1.23
C GLU A 195 10.82 -19.64 -1.43
N ALA A 196 10.57 -18.43 -1.96
CA ALA A 196 11.55 -17.36 -2.09
C ALA A 196 12.21 -17.01 -0.75
N TYR A 197 11.40 -16.86 0.30
CA TYR A 197 11.88 -16.60 1.65
C TYR A 197 12.75 -17.76 2.18
N VAL A 198 12.31 -19.01 2.02
CA VAL A 198 13.10 -20.19 2.43
C VAL A 198 14.45 -20.21 1.71
N GLN A 199 14.48 -19.96 0.40
CA GLN A 199 15.72 -19.87 -0.36
C GLN A 199 16.61 -18.70 0.09
N GLN A 200 16.03 -17.53 0.38
CA GLN A 200 16.75 -16.40 0.98
C GLN A 200 17.40 -16.78 2.31
N GLN A 201 16.69 -17.53 3.17
CA GLN A 201 17.21 -17.98 4.46
C GLN A 201 18.33 -19.01 4.33
N ILE A 202 18.28 -19.90 3.34
CA ILE A 202 19.32 -20.91 3.06
C ILE A 202 20.57 -20.24 2.48
N THR A 203 20.39 -19.41 1.46
CA THR A 203 21.50 -18.80 0.70
C THR A 203 22.08 -17.55 1.35
N LYS A 204 21.34 -16.93 2.28
CA LYS A 204 21.62 -15.60 2.85
C LYS A 204 21.74 -14.49 1.81
N ASN A 205 21.23 -14.70 0.59
CA ASN A 205 21.22 -13.69 -0.46
C ASN A 205 19.99 -12.77 -0.30
N PRO A 206 20.17 -11.49 0.08
CA PRO A 206 19.04 -10.59 0.30
C PRO A 206 18.23 -10.31 -0.97
N ASN A 207 18.81 -10.52 -2.15
CA ASN A 207 18.19 -10.17 -3.44
C ASN A 207 17.13 -11.17 -3.90
N ILE A 208 17.10 -12.39 -3.37
CA ILE A 208 16.13 -13.43 -3.79
C ILE A 208 14.70 -12.96 -3.47
N LEU A 209 14.44 -12.58 -2.22
CA LEU A 209 13.11 -12.16 -1.80
C LEU A 209 12.65 -10.88 -2.53
N ALA A 210 13.56 -9.91 -2.70
CA ALA A 210 13.26 -8.70 -3.46
C ALA A 210 12.92 -9.01 -4.93
N SER A 211 13.67 -9.91 -5.58
CA SER A 211 13.39 -10.34 -6.95
C SER A 211 12.01 -10.99 -7.08
N GLU A 212 11.64 -11.83 -6.13
CA GLU A 212 10.38 -12.59 -6.13
C GLU A 212 9.17 -11.68 -5.84
N HIS A 213 9.34 -10.68 -4.97
CA HIS A 213 8.32 -9.61 -4.84
C HIS A 213 8.12 -8.87 -6.15
N HIS A 214 9.18 -8.46 -6.84
CA HIS A 214 9.07 -7.78 -8.13
C HIS A 214 8.42 -8.65 -9.20
N GLU A 215 8.72 -9.95 -9.22
CA GLU A 215 8.08 -10.90 -10.14
C GLU A 215 6.57 -11.04 -9.85
N LEU A 216 6.18 -11.12 -8.58
CA LEU A 216 4.76 -11.15 -8.23
C LEU A 216 4.06 -9.84 -8.57
N ILE A 217 4.71 -8.69 -8.30
CA ILE A 217 4.19 -7.38 -8.69
C ILE A 217 3.96 -7.33 -10.20
N ALA A 218 4.95 -7.74 -10.99
CA ALA A 218 4.85 -7.79 -12.45
C ALA A 218 3.66 -8.63 -12.93
N LYS A 219 3.46 -9.80 -12.34
CA LYS A 219 2.45 -10.78 -12.77
C LYS A 219 1.05 -10.50 -12.26
N GLN A 220 0.91 -9.95 -11.05
CA GLN A 220 -0.38 -9.86 -10.36
C GLN A 220 -0.80 -8.43 -10.02
N TYR A 221 0.14 -7.50 -9.82
CA TYR A 221 -0.19 -6.19 -9.24
C TYR A 221 0.08 -4.99 -10.13
N VAL A 222 0.78 -5.12 -11.27
CA VAL A 222 0.94 -4.01 -12.23
C VAL A 222 -0.41 -3.40 -12.61
N PHE A 223 -1.40 -4.26 -12.85
CA PHE A 223 -2.72 -3.80 -13.25
C PHE A 223 -3.48 -3.15 -12.09
N ALA A 224 -3.42 -3.72 -10.89
CA ALA A 224 -3.98 -3.12 -9.68
C ALA A 224 -3.35 -1.75 -9.34
N ILE A 225 -2.03 -1.61 -9.51
CA ILE A 225 -1.33 -0.34 -9.36
C ILE A 225 -1.86 0.64 -10.42
N ALA A 226 -1.94 0.22 -11.69
CA ALA A 226 -2.40 1.06 -12.79
C ALA A 226 -3.85 1.56 -12.62
N THR A 227 -4.77 0.71 -12.18
CA THR A 227 -6.16 1.11 -11.90
C THR A 227 -6.23 2.09 -10.73
N THR A 228 -5.48 1.82 -9.65
CA THR A 228 -5.41 2.70 -8.47
C THR A 228 -4.89 4.09 -8.84
N ILE A 229 -3.78 4.18 -9.57
CA ILE A 229 -3.20 5.50 -9.92
C ILE A 229 -4.04 6.22 -10.97
N GLN A 230 -4.80 5.51 -11.80
CA GLN A 230 -5.77 6.12 -12.70
C GLN A 230 -6.95 6.71 -11.92
N GLU A 231 -7.50 5.98 -10.95
CA GLU A 231 -8.57 6.49 -10.10
C GLU A 231 -8.07 7.70 -9.28
N PHE A 232 -6.85 7.62 -8.74
CA PHE A 232 -6.17 8.74 -8.09
C PHE A 232 -6.13 9.98 -8.99
N HIS A 233 -5.73 9.82 -10.25
CA HIS A 233 -5.55 10.95 -11.16
C HIS A 233 -6.87 11.52 -11.70
N THR A 234 -7.83 10.65 -12.00
CA THR A 234 -9.04 11.02 -12.75
C THR A 234 -10.31 11.08 -11.89
N GLY A 235 -10.25 10.54 -10.67
CA GLY A 235 -11.42 10.30 -9.82
C GLY A 235 -12.34 9.19 -10.33
N GLN A 236 -11.96 8.46 -11.38
CA GLN A 236 -12.78 7.43 -12.01
C GLN A 236 -12.08 6.07 -11.97
N TYR A 237 -12.73 5.10 -11.31
CA TYR A 237 -12.31 3.71 -11.32
C TYR A 237 -12.54 3.07 -12.69
N THR A 238 -11.66 2.14 -13.05
CA THR A 238 -11.86 1.24 -14.19
C THR A 238 -11.16 -0.08 -13.94
N ASP A 239 -11.76 -1.17 -14.43
CA ASP A 239 -11.10 -2.47 -14.52
C ASP A 239 -10.15 -2.56 -15.71
N TYR A 240 -10.04 -1.54 -16.55
CA TYR A 240 -9.19 -1.53 -17.74
C TYR A 240 -8.44 -0.20 -17.82
N PRO A 241 -7.34 -0.05 -17.07
CA PRO A 241 -6.61 1.20 -17.00
C PRO A 241 -5.97 1.52 -18.35
N HIS A 242 -5.89 2.82 -18.65
CA HIS A 242 -5.24 3.32 -19.85
C HIS A 242 -3.75 2.93 -19.86
N GLN A 243 -3.19 2.73 -21.06
CA GLN A 243 -1.81 2.27 -21.24
C GLN A 243 -0.78 3.17 -20.53
N ASP A 244 -1.05 4.47 -20.41
CA ASP A 244 -0.17 5.39 -19.70
C ASP A 244 0.03 5.03 -18.22
N TYR A 245 -1.04 4.58 -17.53
CA TYR A 245 -0.95 4.16 -16.13
C TYR A 245 -0.33 2.78 -15.98
N ILE A 246 -0.58 1.88 -16.95
CA ILE A 246 0.12 0.58 -17.02
C ILE A 246 1.63 0.80 -17.18
N ASP A 247 2.03 1.76 -18.03
CA ASP A 247 3.43 2.10 -18.22
C ASP A 247 4.06 2.68 -16.94
N LEU A 248 3.31 3.49 -16.19
CA LEU A 248 3.76 3.99 -14.89
C LEU A 248 3.92 2.88 -13.87
N ALA A 249 2.96 1.95 -13.78
CA ALA A 249 3.04 0.80 -12.88
C ALA A 249 4.26 -0.08 -13.18
N TRP A 250 4.53 -0.38 -14.46
CA TRP A 250 5.77 -1.04 -14.88
C TRP A 250 7.03 -0.23 -14.57
N GLY A 251 6.90 1.08 -14.45
CA GLY A 251 7.98 1.99 -14.10
C GLY A 251 8.65 1.66 -12.77
N GLY A 252 7.87 1.25 -11.76
CA GLY A 252 8.38 0.80 -10.46
C GLY A 252 9.24 -0.47 -10.54
N LEU A 253 9.15 -1.22 -11.64
CA LEU A 253 9.93 -2.43 -11.87
C LEU A 253 11.17 -2.19 -12.74
N THR A 254 11.43 -0.95 -13.15
CA THR A 254 12.58 -0.66 -14.03
C THR A 254 13.90 -1.07 -13.38
N GLY A 255 14.79 -1.71 -14.15
CA GLY A 255 16.07 -2.21 -13.64
C GLY A 255 16.02 -3.58 -12.97
N THR A 256 14.84 -4.10 -12.63
CA THR A 256 14.68 -5.46 -12.07
C THR A 256 14.89 -6.54 -13.12
N THR A 257 15.14 -7.78 -12.66
CA THR A 257 15.29 -8.95 -13.54
C THR A 257 14.05 -9.15 -14.40
N ILE A 258 12.84 -9.15 -13.82
CA ILE A 258 11.59 -9.39 -14.54
C ILE A 258 11.35 -8.33 -15.63
N PHE A 259 11.59 -7.06 -15.34
CA PHE A 259 11.45 -5.99 -16.33
C PHE A 259 12.45 -6.12 -17.49
N ASN A 260 13.71 -6.45 -17.19
CA ASN A 260 14.73 -6.62 -18.23
C ASN A 260 14.51 -7.90 -19.06
N THR A 261 13.86 -8.92 -18.50
CA THR A 261 13.44 -10.13 -19.22
C THR A 261 12.26 -9.83 -20.15
N ASP A 262 11.21 -9.17 -19.64
CA ASP A 262 9.99 -8.90 -20.43
C ASP A 262 10.19 -7.78 -21.44
N PHE A 263 11.01 -6.78 -21.10
CA PHE A 263 11.34 -5.63 -21.94
C PHE A 263 12.86 -5.48 -22.13
N PRO A 264 13.54 -6.40 -22.85
CA PRO A 264 14.99 -6.35 -23.04
C PRO A 264 15.48 -5.06 -23.67
N ASN A 265 16.67 -4.62 -23.26
CA ASN A 265 17.38 -3.50 -23.88
C ASN A 265 18.10 -3.96 -25.16
N ASP A 266 17.35 -4.56 -26.08
CA ASP A 266 17.82 -5.05 -27.38
C ASP A 266 16.93 -4.47 -28.47
N GLN A 267 17.49 -3.65 -29.36
CA GLN A 267 16.75 -2.96 -30.43
C GLN A 267 16.06 -3.93 -31.40
N SER A 268 16.53 -5.17 -31.50
CA SER A 268 15.92 -6.19 -32.34
C SER A 268 14.75 -6.93 -31.66
N HIS A 269 14.61 -6.80 -30.34
CA HIS A 269 13.57 -7.49 -29.59
C HIS A 269 12.19 -6.83 -29.80
N LYS A 270 11.15 -7.65 -30.00
CA LYS A 270 9.77 -7.17 -30.26
C LYS A 270 9.23 -6.19 -29.22
N ASN A 271 9.68 -6.31 -27.97
CA ASN A 271 9.24 -5.47 -26.85
C ASN A 271 10.12 -4.23 -26.62
N TYR A 272 11.13 -3.98 -27.46
CA TYR A 272 12.01 -2.82 -27.29
C TYR A 272 11.26 -1.49 -27.33
N LYS A 273 10.31 -1.33 -28.25
CA LYS A 273 9.48 -0.11 -28.33
C LYS A 273 8.58 0.08 -27.12
N THR A 274 8.12 -1.02 -26.52
CA THR A 274 7.42 -0.98 -25.23
C THR A 274 8.33 -0.51 -24.11
N ARG A 275 9.58 -1.02 -24.05
CA ARG A 275 10.60 -0.54 -23.10
C ARG A 275 10.81 0.96 -23.23
N GLU A 276 11.03 1.47 -24.45
CA GLU A 276 11.24 2.89 -24.69
C GLU A 276 10.03 3.72 -24.22
N ARG A 277 8.80 3.26 -24.51
CA ARG A 277 7.57 3.94 -24.09
C ARG A 277 7.48 4.04 -22.57
N ILE A 278 7.65 2.92 -21.85
CA ILE A 278 7.63 2.86 -20.39
C ILE A 278 8.70 3.80 -19.80
N LEU A 279 9.95 3.70 -20.28
CA LEU A 279 11.05 4.53 -19.80
C LEU A 279 10.85 6.02 -20.11
N ASN A 280 10.21 6.37 -21.22
CA ASN A 280 9.94 7.77 -21.52
C ASN A 280 8.80 8.32 -20.65
N ARG A 281 7.73 7.55 -20.45
CA ARG A 281 6.58 7.92 -19.60
C ARG A 281 7.04 8.15 -18.16
N ILE A 282 7.75 7.19 -17.57
CA ILE A 282 8.23 7.27 -16.19
C ILE A 282 9.21 8.44 -16.00
N ASN A 283 10.08 8.71 -16.97
CA ASN A 283 11.01 9.84 -16.88
C ASN A 283 10.28 11.18 -17.00
N SER A 284 9.22 11.29 -17.80
CA SER A 284 8.45 12.54 -17.89
C SER A 284 7.75 12.86 -16.56
N GLU A 285 7.20 11.85 -15.88
CA GLU A 285 6.56 12.02 -14.56
C GLU A 285 7.61 12.27 -13.46
N LYS A 286 8.70 11.50 -13.44
CA LYS A 286 9.79 11.65 -12.46
C LYS A 286 10.42 13.04 -12.50
N LEU A 287 10.63 13.56 -13.71
CA LEU A 287 11.25 14.87 -13.91
C LEU A 287 10.22 16.01 -13.91
N GLY A 288 8.93 15.70 -13.92
CA GLY A 288 7.85 16.69 -13.97
C GLY A 288 7.91 17.60 -15.20
N LEU A 289 8.42 17.10 -16.34
CA LEU A 289 8.67 17.89 -17.55
C LEU A 289 8.57 17.05 -18.83
N PHE A 290 8.38 17.73 -19.96
CA PHE A 290 8.33 17.11 -21.27
C PHE A 290 9.63 16.35 -21.58
N TYR A 291 9.51 15.04 -21.82
CA TYR A 291 10.65 14.15 -22.04
C TYR A 291 10.41 13.27 -23.27
N LYS A 292 11.31 13.34 -24.26
CA LYS A 292 11.28 12.53 -25.49
C LYS A 292 9.87 12.42 -26.14
N LYS A 293 9.19 13.57 -26.30
CA LYS A 293 7.84 13.69 -26.88
C LYS A 293 6.67 13.26 -25.99
N ILE A 294 6.92 12.98 -24.71
CA ILE A 294 5.88 12.67 -23.72
C ILE A 294 5.77 13.84 -22.75
N THR A 295 4.56 14.37 -22.60
CA THR A 295 4.21 15.34 -21.55
C THR A 295 3.77 14.56 -20.31
N PRO A 296 4.20 15.00 -19.10
CA PRO A 296 3.66 14.44 -17.86
C PRO A 296 2.14 14.59 -17.82
N LEU A 297 1.47 13.55 -17.34
CA LEU A 297 0.05 13.56 -17.03
C LEU A 297 -0.18 14.21 -15.67
N GLY A 298 0.66 13.88 -14.69
CA GLY A 298 0.54 14.42 -13.35
C GLY A 298 1.04 15.85 -13.22
N THR A 299 0.76 16.43 -12.07
CA THR A 299 1.20 17.78 -11.71
C THR A 299 2.34 17.70 -10.69
N PRO A 300 3.48 18.38 -10.91
CA PRO A 300 4.53 18.48 -9.91
C PRO A 300 4.03 19.08 -8.59
N CYS A 301 4.47 18.52 -7.47
CA CYS A 301 4.33 19.17 -6.17
C CYS A 301 4.88 20.59 -6.24
N LYS A 302 4.16 21.57 -5.67
CA LYS A 302 4.70 22.93 -5.51
C LYS A 302 5.92 22.87 -4.57
N LYS A 303 6.93 23.69 -4.88
CA LYS A 303 8.10 23.89 -4.02
C LYS A 303 7.73 24.73 -2.81
#